data_AF-W4VGU8-F1
#
_entry.id   AF-W4VGU8-F1
#
_cell.length_a   1.000
_cell.length_b   1.000
_cell.length_c   1.000
_cell.angle_alpha   90.00
_cell.angle_beta   90.00
_cell.angle_gamma   90.00
#
_symmetry.space_group_name_H-M   'P 1'
#
loop_
_entity.id
_entity.type
_entity.pdbx_description
1 polymer ?
#
loop_
_entity_poly.entity_id
_entity_poly.type
_entity_poly.pdbx_seq_one_letter_code
_entity_poly.pdbx_strand_id
1 'polypeptide(L)'
;MKGNHQFDNAALAIKAILLLEKNSLYIDLNQLKRGLQKAQLPLRFERIKSNPVIVLDGAHNEESLKAFIDTVQLYYPDREK
;
A
#
# COMPACT_ATOMS: atom_id res chain seq x y z
N MET A 1 1.31 -3.74 2.74
CA MET A 1 1.81 -2.47 2.16
C MET A 1 1.87 -1.42 3.27
N LYS A 2 2.78 -0.45 3.21
CA LYS A 2 2.95 0.60 4.23
C LYS A 2 2.39 1.93 3.75
N GLY A 3 1.99 2.79 4.69
CA GLY A 3 1.45 4.13 4.44
C GLY A 3 -0.07 4.18 4.48
N ASN A 4 -0.61 5.25 5.08
CA ASN A 4 -2.06 5.35 5.37
C ASN A 4 -2.92 5.33 4.09
N HIS A 5 -2.47 5.98 3.03
CA HIS A 5 -3.12 5.99 1.72
C HIS A 5 -3.31 4.59 1.11
N GLN A 6 -2.55 3.58 1.55
CA GLN A 6 -2.73 2.21 1.06
C GLN A 6 -3.96 1.52 1.67
N PHE A 7 -4.45 1.97 2.83
CA PHE A 7 -5.74 1.54 3.34
C PHE A 7 -6.88 2.03 2.44
N ASP A 8 -6.80 3.28 1.97
CA ASP A 8 -7.78 3.85 1.05
C ASP A 8 -7.75 3.12 -0.31
N ASN A 9 -6.57 2.85 -0.84
CA ASN A 9 -6.41 2.05 -2.07
C ASN A 9 -6.98 0.63 -1.92
N ALA A 10 -6.73 -0.02 -0.78
CA ALA A 10 -7.28 -1.35 -0.50
C ALA A 10 -8.81 -1.29 -0.38
N ALA A 11 -9.36 -0.30 0.32
CA ALA A 11 -10.80 -0.10 0.45
C ALA A 11 -11.47 0.14 -0.92
N LEU A 12 -10.84 0.96 -1.77
CA LEU A 12 -11.29 1.21 -3.14
C LEU A 12 -11.30 -0.08 -3.98
N ALA A 13 -10.22 -0.87 -3.91
CA ALA A 13 -10.13 -2.15 -4.61
C ALA A 13 -11.19 -3.16 -4.12
N ILE A 14 -11.40 -3.26 -2.81
CA ILE A 14 -12.46 -4.09 -2.22
C ILE A 14 -13.83 -3.62 -2.73
N LYS A 15 -14.09 -2.31 -2.74
CA LYS A 15 -15.35 -1.76 -3.22
C LYS A 15 -15.58 -2.07 -4.71
N ALA A 16 -14.55 -1.97 -5.52
CA ALA A 16 -14.61 -2.33 -6.94
C ALA A 16 -14.98 -3.82 -7.12
N ILE A 17 -14.36 -4.72 -6.35
CA ILE A 17 -14.68 -6.15 -6.35
C ILE A 17 -16.16 -6.36 -5.99
N LEU A 18 -16.65 -5.76 -4.90
CA LEU A 18 -18.04 -5.88 -4.46
C LEU A 18 -19.06 -5.38 -5.51
N LEU A 19 -18.68 -4.38 -6.32
CA LEU A 19 -19.52 -3.92 -7.43
C LEU A 19 -19.52 -4.90 -8.60
N LEU A 20 -18.38 -5.57 -8.86
CA LEU A 20 -18.24 -6.59 -9.90
C LEU A 20 -18.95 -7.90 -9.54
N GLU A 21 -19.17 -8.19 -8.25
CA GLU A 21 -19.95 -9.38 -7.86
C GLU A 21 -21.37 -9.40 -8.43
N LYS A 22 -21.92 -8.22 -8.71
CA LYS A 22 -23.23 -8.07 -9.39
C LYS A 22 -23.22 -8.58 -10.84
N ASN A 23 -22.04 -8.84 -11.42
CA ASN A 23 -21.83 -9.27 -12.81
C ASN A 23 -21.27 -10.70 -12.90
N SER A 24 -21.71 -11.60 -12.01
CA SER A 24 -21.33 -13.03 -11.98
C SER A 24 -19.90 -13.34 -11.53
N LEU A 25 -19.20 -12.40 -10.91
CA LEU A 25 -17.89 -12.63 -10.28
C LEU A 25 -18.04 -12.89 -8.78
N TYR A 26 -18.12 -14.14 -8.34
CA TYR A 26 -18.20 -14.42 -6.89
C TYR A 26 -16.80 -14.47 -6.26
N ILE A 27 -16.51 -13.62 -5.27
CA ILE A 27 -15.26 -13.65 -4.50
C ILE A 27 -15.58 -13.77 -3.01
N ASP A 28 -15.35 -14.96 -2.45
CA ASP A 28 -15.55 -15.11 -1.01
C ASP A 28 -14.52 -14.30 -0.17
N LEU A 29 -14.86 -14.09 1.10
CA LEU A 29 -14.05 -13.32 2.03
C LEU A 29 -12.61 -13.89 2.21
N ASN A 30 -12.42 -15.19 2.11
CA ASN A 30 -11.10 -15.81 2.22
C ASN A 30 -10.25 -15.55 0.97
N GLN A 31 -10.86 -15.55 -0.22
CA GLN A 31 -10.22 -15.14 -1.46
C GLN A 31 -9.81 -13.66 -1.40
N LEU A 32 -10.71 -12.78 -0.93
CA LEU A 32 -10.43 -11.36 -0.77
C LEU A 32 -9.26 -11.12 0.20
N LYS A 33 -9.30 -11.74 1.39
CA LYS A 33 -8.21 -11.64 2.39
C LYS A 33 -6.88 -12.13 1.84
N ARG A 34 -6.87 -13.29 1.17
CA ARG A 34 -5.65 -13.83 0.54
C ARG A 34 -5.12 -12.92 -0.57
N GLY A 35 -6.01 -12.34 -1.38
CA GLY A 35 -5.63 -11.37 -2.41
C GLY A 35 -4.95 -10.14 -1.83
N LEU A 36 -5.55 -9.54 -0.80
CA LEU A 36 -4.98 -8.37 -0.11
C LEU A 36 -3.66 -8.69 0.59
N GLN A 37 -3.52 -9.88 1.19
CA GLN A 37 -2.27 -10.32 1.83
C GLN A 37 -1.14 -10.53 0.81
N LYS A 38 -1.48 -11.02 -0.39
CA LYS A 38 -0.51 -11.26 -1.47
C LYS A 38 -0.23 -10.03 -2.32
N ALA A 39 -1.08 -9.02 -2.26
CA ALA A 39 -0.92 -7.80 -3.04
C ALA A 39 0.45 -7.15 -2.76
N GLN A 40 1.24 -6.99 -3.82
CA GLN A 40 2.49 -6.27 -3.81
C GLN A 40 2.43 -5.18 -4.86
N LEU A 41 2.83 -3.98 -4.47
CA LEU A 41 2.91 -2.81 -5.34
C LEU A 41 4.36 -2.34 -5.33
N PRO A 42 5.14 -2.66 -6.37
CA PRO A 42 6.51 -2.21 -6.49
C PRO A 42 6.58 -0.68 -6.41
N LEU A 43 7.66 -0.16 -5.83
CA LEU A 43 7.90 1.28 -5.69
C LEU A 43 6.80 2.03 -4.90
N ARG A 44 6.12 1.34 -3.96
CA ARG A 44 5.19 1.96 -2.99
C ARG A 44 5.68 1.68 -1.57
N PHE A 45 6.51 2.58 -1.07
CA PHE A 45 7.22 2.48 0.21
C PHE A 45 7.90 1.11 0.40
N GLU A 46 8.58 0.67 -0.66
CA GLU A 46 9.16 -0.67 -0.76
C GLU A 46 10.55 -0.71 -0.13
N ARG A 47 10.73 -1.49 0.94
CA ARG A 47 12.05 -1.68 1.53
C ARG A 47 12.81 -2.79 0.79
N ILE A 48 13.85 -2.41 0.05
CA ILE A 48 14.70 -3.33 -0.72
C ILE A 48 15.95 -3.80 0.05
N LYS A 49 16.34 -3.09 1.12
CA LYS A 49 17.47 -3.46 1.98
C LYS A 49 17.19 -3.08 3.43
N SER A 50 17.65 -3.91 4.37
CA SER A 50 17.47 -3.69 5.82
C SER A 50 18.70 -3.08 6.50
N ASN A 51 19.91 -3.30 5.98
CA ASN A 51 21.15 -2.74 6.51
C ASN A 51 22.18 -2.41 5.40
N PRO A 52 22.40 -1.13 5.03
CA PRO A 52 21.60 0.02 5.46
C PRO A 52 20.15 -0.12 5.00
N VAL A 53 19.24 0.59 5.68
CA VAL A 53 17.84 0.64 5.26
C VAL A 53 17.77 1.40 3.93
N ILE A 54 17.22 0.76 2.90
CA ILE A 54 16.94 1.39 1.61
C ILE A 54 15.46 1.19 1.29
N VAL A 55 14.74 2.29 1.09
CA VAL A 55 13.32 2.32 0.73
C VAL A 55 13.18 3.01 -0.62
N LEU A 56 12.44 2.39 -1.53
CA LEU A 56 12.06 2.95 -2.82
C LEU A 56 10.60 3.41 -2.79
N ASP A 57 10.32 4.59 -3.33
CA ASP A 57 8.98 5.11 -3.50
C ASP A 57 8.87 5.92 -4.80
N GLY A 58 7.76 5.76 -5.51
CA GLY A 58 7.44 6.47 -6.75
C GLY A 58 6.77 7.83 -6.56
N ALA A 59 6.79 8.41 -5.36
CA ALA A 59 6.31 9.75 -5.09
C ALA A 59 7.00 10.79 -6.00
N HIS A 60 6.20 11.51 -6.78
CA HIS A 60 6.68 12.50 -7.76
C HIS A 60 5.78 13.74 -7.83
N ASN A 61 4.81 13.86 -6.93
CA ASN A 61 3.96 15.02 -6.77
C ASN A 61 3.84 15.40 -5.28
N GLU A 62 3.32 16.59 -5.00
CA GLU A 62 3.25 17.12 -3.63
C GLU A 62 2.49 16.20 -2.67
N GLU A 63 1.33 15.69 -3.10
CA GLU A 63 0.49 14.81 -2.29
C GLU A 63 1.20 13.49 -1.95
N SER A 64 1.80 12.83 -2.94
CA SER A 64 2.52 11.58 -2.73
C SER A 64 3.79 11.77 -1.92
N LEU A 65 4.48 12.91 -2.07
CA LEU A 65 5.65 13.23 -1.27
C LEU A 65 5.30 13.47 0.20
N LYS A 66 4.18 14.15 0.47
CA LYS A 66 3.66 14.30 1.83
C LYS A 66 3.34 12.94 2.45
N ALA A 67 2.61 12.09 1.73
CA ALA A 67 2.30 10.75 2.20
C ALA A 67 3.57 9.89 2.44
N PHE A 68 4.60 10.05 1.60
CA PHE A 68 5.90 9.43 1.80
C PHE A 68 6.55 9.90 3.10
N ILE A 69 6.65 11.22 3.32
CA ILE A 69 7.26 11.81 4.52
C ILE A 69 6.54 11.33 5.79
N ASP A 70 5.20 11.34 5.80
CA ASP A 70 4.40 10.86 6.93
C ASP A 70 4.69 9.37 7.21
N THR A 71 4.85 8.57 6.15
CA THR A 71 5.17 7.15 6.28
C THR A 71 6.61 6.95 6.77
N VAL A 72 7.58 7.75 6.33
CA VAL A 72 8.95 7.73 6.86
C VAL A 72 8.96 8.06 8.35
N GLN A 73 8.27 9.13 8.76
CA GLN A 73 8.20 9.54 10.16
C GLN A 73 7.55 8.46 11.05
N LEU A 74 6.51 7.78 10.56
CA LEU A 74 5.83 6.71 11.30
C LEU A 74 6.71 5.46 11.50
N TYR A 75 7.45 5.04 10.46
CA TYR A 75 8.22 3.79 10.50
C TYR A 75 9.69 3.96 10.89
N TYR A 76 10.23 5.17 10.79
CA TYR A 76 11.63 5.51 11.06
C TYR A 76 11.75 6.86 11.79
N PRO A 77 11.12 7.03 12.97
CA PRO A 77 11.09 8.31 13.68
C PRO A 77 12.47 8.81 14.12
N ASP A 78 13.35 7.90 14.54
CA ASP A 78 14.65 8.23 15.15
C ASP A 78 15.84 8.05 14.20
N ARG A 79 15.60 8.00 12.88
CA ARG A 79 16.68 7.90 11.90
C ARG A 79 16.97 9.26 11.27
N GLU A 80 18.27 9.57 11.19
CA GLU A 80 18.77 10.65 10.34
C GLU A 80 18.43 10.34 8.88
N LYS A 81 17.93 11.35 8.15
CA LYS A 81 17.30 11.22 6.84
C LYS A 81 18.20 11.75 5.74
#